data_AF-A0AAW1QC76-F1
#
_entry.id   AF-A0AAW1QC76-F1
#
_cell.length_a   1.000
_cell.length_b   1.000
_cell.length_c   1.000
_cell.angle_alpha   90.00
_cell.angle_beta   90.00
_cell.angle_gamma   90.00
#
_symmetry.space_group_name_H-M   'P 1'
#
loop_
_entity.id
_entity.type
_entity.pdbx_description
1 polymer ?
#
loop_
_entity_poly.entity_id
_entity_poly.type
_entity_poly.pdbx_seq_one_letter_code
_entity_poly.pdbx_strand_id
1 'polypeptide(L)'
;MSPGFRASCFIACNSRARRSAVCAGPPRESPQNVDEPVVLPSKDLSPEQTVQVQLEALQNNDHPWPSHGVQTMYEFGEDIGGMERSRYFGYSKDLYHRDHFDGQFLNEFPDLIGHASYKVISSNEQPDGTHKVVVHITAGAHLQNAARDLTFVLKRKDVGRRKGAFMTASLRQM
;
A
#
# COMPACT_ATOMS: atom_id res chain seq x y z
N MET A 1 1.54 55.06 -25.76
CA MET A 1 3.01 55.20 -25.66
C MET A 1 3.46 54.62 -24.33
N SER A 2 4.19 53.52 -24.38
CA SER A 2 4.97 52.95 -23.25
C SER A 2 6.06 53.94 -22.80
N PRO A 3 6.62 53.84 -21.59
CA PRO A 3 7.60 52.78 -21.22
C PRO A 3 7.34 52.24 -19.79
N GLY A 4 7.99 51.22 -19.24
CA GLY A 4 9.15 50.43 -19.63
C GLY A 4 9.55 49.57 -18.43
N PHE A 5 9.78 48.29 -18.72
CA PHE A 5 10.48 47.26 -17.94
C PHE A 5 11.58 47.77 -16.98
N ARG A 6 11.67 47.19 -15.78
CA ARG A 6 12.80 46.30 -15.38
C ARG A 6 12.69 45.80 -13.93
N ALA A 7 12.52 44.49 -13.80
CA ALA A 7 12.91 43.75 -12.62
C ALA A 7 14.42 43.88 -12.41
N SER A 8 14.82 44.27 -11.20
CA SER A 8 16.21 44.19 -10.73
C SER A 8 16.20 43.32 -9.48
N CYS A 9 16.55 42.05 -9.63
CA CYS A 9 17.23 41.34 -8.56
C CYS A 9 18.48 40.70 -9.16
N PHE A 10 19.59 41.27 -8.75
CA PHE A 10 20.95 41.01 -9.16
C PHE A 10 21.31 39.54 -8.95
N ILE A 11 21.82 38.89 -10.00
CA ILE A 11 22.61 37.67 -9.88
C ILE A 11 23.96 38.08 -9.29
N ALA A 12 24.17 37.83 -8.00
CA ALA A 12 25.51 37.81 -7.41
C ALA A 12 26.01 36.37 -7.40
N CYS A 13 26.69 35.99 -8.50
CA CYS A 13 27.48 34.78 -8.56
C CYS A 13 28.76 35.01 -7.75
N ASN A 14 28.79 34.59 -6.49
CA ASN A 14 30.03 34.58 -5.71
C ASN A 14 30.66 33.18 -5.76
N SER A 15 31.74 33.10 -6.51
CA SER A 15 32.55 31.92 -6.76
C SER A 15 33.48 31.66 -5.57
N ARG A 16 33.13 30.71 -4.71
CA ARG A 16 34.08 29.95 -3.85
C ARG A 16 33.33 28.94 -2.98
N ALA A 17 33.15 27.73 -3.51
CA ALA A 17 33.19 26.48 -2.75
C ALA A 17 32.97 25.33 -3.73
N ARG A 18 34.05 24.71 -4.20
CA ARG A 18 33.97 23.31 -4.65
C ARG A 18 33.72 22.45 -3.40
N ARG A 19 32.47 22.41 -2.93
CA ARG A 19 32.00 21.28 -2.14
C ARG A 19 31.56 20.27 -3.17
N SER A 20 32.17 19.08 -3.16
CA SER A 20 31.62 17.92 -3.84
C SER A 20 30.14 17.88 -3.51
N ALA A 21 29.29 18.14 -4.51
CA ALA A 21 27.89 17.87 -4.41
C ALA A 21 27.80 16.35 -4.27
N VAL A 22 27.81 15.87 -3.02
CA VAL A 22 27.20 14.59 -2.70
C VAL A 22 25.80 14.75 -3.29
N CYS A 23 25.52 14.02 -4.37
CA CYS A 23 24.17 13.94 -4.89
C CYS A 23 23.31 13.52 -3.71
N ALA A 24 22.60 14.48 -3.12
CA ALA A 24 21.56 14.17 -2.17
C ALA A 24 20.67 13.19 -2.93
N GLY A 25 20.54 11.97 -2.38
CA GLY A 25 19.69 10.96 -2.99
C GLY A 25 18.32 11.58 -3.30
N PRO A 26 17.61 11.08 -4.31
CA PRO A 26 16.31 11.62 -4.68
C PRO A 26 15.43 11.79 -3.44
N PRO A 27 14.61 12.86 -3.36
CA PRO A 27 13.83 13.15 -2.18
C PRO A 27 12.94 11.94 -1.83
N ARG A 28 13.09 11.41 -0.61
CA ARG A 28 12.29 10.30 -0.08
C ARG A 28 10.80 10.63 0.08
N GLU A 29 10.45 11.91 -0.04
CA GLU A 29 9.08 12.44 -0.01
C GLU A 29 8.31 12.15 -1.30
N SER A 30 8.99 11.72 -2.38
CA SER A 30 8.32 11.29 -3.60
C SER A 30 7.77 9.87 -3.41
N PRO A 31 6.47 9.61 -3.62
CA PRO A 31 5.86 8.28 -3.49
C PRO A 31 6.51 7.19 -4.36
N GLN A 32 7.23 7.59 -5.41
CA GLN A 32 7.96 6.72 -6.33
C GLN A 32 9.38 6.36 -5.86
N ASN A 33 9.87 6.96 -4.76
CA ASN A 33 11.25 6.84 -4.28
C ASN A 33 11.30 6.49 -2.78
N VAL A 34 10.31 5.71 -2.34
CA VAL A 34 10.24 5.15 -1.00
C VAL A 34 10.84 3.76 -0.97
N ASP A 35 11.42 3.39 0.17
CA ASP A 35 12.01 2.06 0.37
C ASP A 35 10.92 0.95 0.33
N GLU A 36 11.33 -0.32 0.25
CA GLU A 36 10.40 -1.46 0.35
C GLU A 36 9.62 -1.42 1.68
N PRO A 37 8.35 -1.85 1.74
CA PRO A 37 7.60 -1.78 2.98
C PRO A 37 8.31 -2.55 4.10
N VAL A 38 8.27 -1.97 5.29
CA VAL A 38 8.84 -2.50 6.53
C VAL A 38 8.50 -3.98 6.76
N VAL A 39 7.30 -4.42 6.34
CA VAL A 39 6.90 -5.82 6.41
C VAL A 39 6.62 -6.37 5.02
N LEU A 40 7.28 -7.50 4.74
CA LEU A 40 7.15 -8.23 3.48
C LEU A 40 6.46 -9.58 3.71
N PRO A 41 5.84 -10.17 2.66
CA PRO A 41 5.27 -11.51 2.75
C PRO A 41 6.38 -12.52 3.04
N SER A 42 6.33 -13.11 4.24
CA SER A 42 7.23 -14.20 4.65
C SER A 42 6.49 -15.52 4.73
N LYS A 43 7.25 -16.61 4.56
CA LYS A 43 6.77 -17.99 4.74
C LYS A 43 6.46 -18.33 6.20
N ASP A 44 7.00 -17.55 7.13
CA ASP A 44 6.88 -17.81 8.58
C ASP A 44 5.56 -17.27 9.15
N LEU A 45 4.82 -16.47 8.36
CA LEU A 45 3.55 -15.89 8.77
C LEU A 45 2.40 -16.90 8.56
N SER A 46 1.54 -17.04 9.56
CA SER A 46 0.25 -17.71 9.38
C SER A 46 -0.69 -16.88 8.50
N PRO A 47 -1.77 -17.45 7.95
CA PRO A 47 -2.78 -16.69 7.21
C PRO A 47 -3.34 -15.52 8.04
N GLU A 48 -3.62 -15.74 9.32
CA GLU A 48 -4.14 -14.73 10.24
C GLU A 48 -3.10 -13.64 10.50
N GLN A 49 -1.85 -14.02 10.79
CA GLN A 49 -0.76 -13.06 10.99
C GLN A 49 -0.48 -12.24 9.74
N THR A 50 -0.63 -12.84 8.56
CA THR A 50 -0.47 -12.15 7.27
C THR A 50 -1.50 -11.04 7.11
N VAL A 51 -2.76 -11.29 7.50
CA VAL A 51 -3.81 -10.25 7.50
C VAL A 51 -3.58 -9.24 8.62
N GLN A 52 -3.13 -9.70 9.78
CA GLN A 52 -2.85 -8.83 10.92
C GLN A 52 -1.79 -7.77 10.59
N VAL A 53 -0.66 -8.20 10.02
CA VAL A 53 0.42 -7.32 9.56
C VAL A 53 -0.07 -6.29 8.54
N GLN A 54 -0.90 -6.73 7.59
CA GLN A 54 -1.51 -5.86 6.58
C GLN A 54 -2.40 -4.78 7.23
N LEU A 55 -3.21 -5.17 8.21
CA LEU A 55 -4.08 -4.25 8.96
C LEU A 55 -3.27 -3.30 9.85
N GLU A 56 -2.23 -3.78 10.52
CA GLU A 56 -1.34 -2.94 11.33
C GLU A 56 -0.64 -1.87 10.48
N ALA A 57 -0.23 -2.21 9.26
CA ALA A 57 0.32 -1.24 8.30
C ALA A 57 -0.74 -0.21 7.84
N LEU A 58 -1.98 -0.63 7.63
CA LEU A 58 -3.09 0.25 7.26
C LEU A 58 -3.55 1.16 8.39
N GLN A 59 -3.39 0.73 9.64
CA GLN A 59 -3.69 1.55 10.82
C GLN A 59 -2.77 2.78 10.86
N ASN A 60 -1.49 2.62 10.50
CA ASN A 60 -0.51 3.70 10.42
C ASN A 60 -0.08 3.96 8.97
N ASN A 61 -1.05 4.21 8.09
CA ASN A 61 -0.83 4.26 6.64
C ASN A 61 0.30 5.21 6.20
N ASP A 62 0.52 6.34 6.87
CA ASP A 62 1.51 7.35 6.48
C ASP A 62 2.85 7.25 7.23
N HIS A 63 3.08 6.15 7.96
CA HIS A 63 4.32 5.92 8.69
C HIS A 63 4.94 4.57 8.32
N PRO A 64 6.26 4.50 8.01
CA PRO A 64 7.29 5.55 8.02
C PRO A 64 7.25 6.58 6.87
N TRP A 65 6.49 6.35 5.80
CA TRP A 65 6.33 7.31 4.69
C TRP A 65 4.87 7.32 4.19
N PRO A 66 4.46 8.34 3.40
CA PRO A 66 3.08 8.45 2.93
C PRO A 66 2.62 7.22 2.16
N SER A 67 1.40 6.75 2.44
CA SER A 67 0.82 5.55 1.78
C SER A 67 1.65 4.27 1.92
N HIS A 68 2.43 4.13 3.00
CA HIS A 68 3.11 2.90 3.39
C HIS A 68 2.14 1.73 3.60
N GLY A 69 0.99 1.98 4.24
CA GLY A 69 -0.02 0.96 4.48
C GLY A 69 -0.55 0.37 3.17
N VAL A 70 -0.97 1.24 2.25
CA VAL A 70 -1.42 0.84 0.91
C VAL A 70 -0.31 0.13 0.11
N GLN A 71 0.94 0.60 0.20
CA GLN A 71 2.09 -0.09 -0.41
C GLN A 71 2.28 -1.50 0.14
N THR A 72 2.10 -1.67 1.45
CA THR A 72 2.15 -2.99 2.08
C THR A 72 1.07 -3.89 1.46
N MET A 73 -0.16 -3.41 1.30
CA MET A 73 -1.22 -4.16 0.64
C MET A 73 -0.88 -4.54 -0.81
N TYR A 74 -0.27 -3.63 -1.57
CA TYR A 74 0.20 -3.87 -2.93
C TYR A 74 1.22 -5.02 -2.97
N GLU A 75 2.18 -5.03 -2.06
CA GLU A 75 3.22 -6.06 -1.99
C GLU A 75 2.69 -7.43 -1.51
N PHE A 76 1.65 -7.43 -0.69
CA PHE A 76 0.97 -8.66 -0.28
C PHE A 76 0.02 -9.20 -1.34
N GLY A 77 -0.32 -8.43 -2.38
CA GLY A 77 -1.25 -8.86 -3.42
C GLY A 77 -0.72 -9.97 -4.33
N GLU A 78 -1.54 -10.99 -4.56
CA GLU A 78 -1.28 -12.02 -5.57
C GLU A 78 -1.41 -11.42 -6.97
N ASP A 79 -0.46 -11.71 -7.86
CA ASP A 79 -0.43 -11.25 -9.25
C ASP A 79 -0.48 -9.72 -9.44
N ILE A 80 -0.16 -8.95 -8.39
CA ILE A 80 0.01 -7.49 -8.46
C ILE A 80 1.43 -7.18 -8.96
N GLY A 81 1.56 -6.17 -9.83
CA GLY A 81 2.83 -5.81 -10.47
C GLY A 81 3.27 -6.75 -11.61
N GLY A 82 2.46 -7.76 -11.94
CA GLY A 82 2.62 -8.60 -13.13
C GLY A 82 1.92 -8.01 -14.36
N MET A 83 2.20 -8.55 -15.54
CA MET A 83 1.44 -8.21 -16.77
C MET A 83 0.03 -8.81 -16.77
N GLU A 84 -0.26 -9.75 -15.86
CA GLU A 84 -1.55 -10.40 -15.73
C GLU A 84 -2.56 -9.52 -15.00
N ARG A 85 -3.85 -9.71 -15.33
CA ARG A 85 -4.94 -8.99 -14.66
C ARG A 85 -5.23 -9.62 -13.31
N SER A 86 -5.02 -8.86 -12.24
CA SER A 86 -5.32 -9.31 -10.87
C SER A 86 -6.82 -9.21 -10.59
N ARG A 87 -7.34 -10.12 -9.77
CA ARG A 87 -8.75 -10.12 -9.30
C ARG A 87 -8.88 -9.66 -7.85
N TYR A 88 -7.95 -8.83 -7.41
CA TYR A 88 -7.82 -8.40 -6.02
C TYR A 88 -9.13 -7.78 -5.48
N PHE A 89 -9.76 -6.91 -6.23
CA PHE A 89 -11.01 -6.23 -5.87
C PHE A 89 -12.28 -7.03 -6.23
N GLY A 90 -12.15 -8.30 -6.62
CA GLY A 90 -13.26 -9.16 -7.05
C GLY A 90 -13.61 -9.08 -8.54
N TYR A 91 -13.05 -8.11 -9.28
CA TYR A 91 -13.13 -8.00 -10.74
C TYR A 91 -11.72 -7.90 -11.35
N SER A 92 -11.61 -8.14 -12.66
CA SER A 92 -10.31 -8.12 -13.35
C SER A 92 -9.88 -6.69 -13.64
N LYS A 93 -8.77 -6.25 -13.04
CA LYS A 93 -8.19 -4.90 -13.27
C LYS A 93 -6.68 -5.01 -13.48
N ASP A 94 -6.15 -4.08 -14.26
CA ASP A 94 -4.71 -3.86 -14.43
C ASP A 94 -4.14 -3.15 -13.20
N LEU A 95 -3.53 -3.93 -12.29
CA LEU A 95 -2.84 -3.44 -11.09
C LEU A 95 -1.32 -3.48 -11.28
N TYR A 96 -0.87 -3.31 -12.52
CA TYR A 96 0.56 -3.31 -12.85
C TYR A 96 1.28 -2.11 -12.22
N HIS A 97 0.68 -0.92 -12.31
CA HIS A 97 1.21 0.29 -11.69
C HIS A 97 0.68 0.45 -10.27
N ARG A 98 1.56 0.87 -9.35
CA ARG A 98 1.20 1.19 -7.98
C ARG A 98 0.11 2.27 -7.90
N ASP A 99 0.21 3.33 -8.71
CA ASP A 99 -0.78 4.42 -8.70
C ASP A 99 -2.21 3.95 -9.03
N HIS A 100 -2.35 2.92 -9.89
CA HIS A 100 -3.65 2.33 -10.20
C HIS A 100 -4.23 1.56 -9.01
N PHE A 101 -3.37 0.88 -8.25
CA PHE A 101 -3.76 0.19 -7.04
C PHE A 101 -4.14 1.19 -5.95
N ASP A 102 -3.29 2.19 -5.70
CA ASP A 102 -3.51 3.19 -4.65
C ASP A 102 -4.83 3.93 -4.87
N GLY A 103 -5.08 4.40 -6.09
CA GLY A 103 -6.33 5.07 -6.44
C GLY A 103 -7.57 4.19 -6.29
N GLN A 104 -7.49 2.90 -6.67
CA GLN A 104 -8.63 1.99 -6.52
C GLN A 104 -8.86 1.62 -5.06
N PHE A 105 -7.78 1.37 -4.31
CA PHE A 105 -7.85 0.98 -2.91
C PHE A 105 -8.42 2.10 -2.04
N LEU A 106 -7.98 3.33 -2.26
CA LEU A 106 -8.52 4.53 -1.60
C LEU A 106 -10.01 4.74 -1.90
N ASN A 107 -10.45 4.36 -3.10
CA ASN A 107 -11.84 4.53 -3.52
C ASN A 107 -12.77 3.43 -3.01
N GLU A 108 -12.34 2.16 -3.00
CA GLU A 108 -13.16 1.03 -2.53
C GLU A 108 -13.13 0.86 -1.01
N PHE A 109 -11.98 1.13 -0.39
CA PHE A 109 -11.73 0.87 1.02
C PHE A 109 -11.22 2.10 1.79
N PRO A 110 -11.87 3.28 1.68
CA PRO A 110 -11.46 4.45 2.46
C PRO A 110 -11.57 4.21 3.97
N ASP A 111 -12.53 3.37 4.38
CA ASP A 111 -12.79 3.04 5.79
C ASP A 111 -11.67 2.20 6.43
N LEU A 112 -10.81 1.60 5.61
CA LEU A 112 -9.73 0.72 6.06
C LEU A 112 -8.51 1.49 6.53
N ILE A 113 -8.35 2.69 6.01
CA ILE A 113 -7.17 3.52 6.21
C ILE A 113 -7.35 4.25 7.54
N GLY A 114 -6.43 4.04 8.48
CA GLY A 114 -6.53 4.64 9.81
C GLY A 114 -7.72 4.12 10.64
N HIS A 115 -8.10 2.86 10.45
CA HIS A 115 -9.14 2.23 11.28
C HIS A 115 -8.73 2.21 12.77
N ALA A 116 -9.70 2.32 13.67
CA ALA A 116 -9.43 2.38 15.10
C ALA A 116 -9.04 1.01 15.68
N SER A 117 -9.78 -0.03 15.29
CA SER A 117 -9.51 -1.40 15.72
C SER A 117 -10.02 -2.41 14.70
N TYR A 118 -9.46 -3.62 14.76
CA TYR A 118 -9.88 -4.75 13.96
C TYR A 118 -10.03 -5.98 14.85
N LYS A 119 -10.89 -6.91 14.44
CA LYS A 119 -11.09 -8.20 15.10
C LYS A 119 -11.23 -9.29 14.05
N VAL A 120 -10.36 -10.29 14.10
CA VAL A 120 -10.50 -11.48 13.26
C VAL A 120 -11.68 -12.31 13.77
N ILE A 121 -12.70 -12.50 12.94
CA ILE A 121 -13.90 -13.26 13.28
C ILE A 121 -13.65 -14.75 13.03
N SER A 122 -13.08 -15.07 11.88
CA SER A 122 -12.83 -16.46 11.48
C SER A 122 -11.67 -16.56 10.51
N SER A 123 -10.99 -17.70 10.54
CA SER A 123 -10.02 -18.11 9.55
C SER A 123 -10.30 -19.55 9.17
N ASN A 124 -10.48 -19.81 7.87
CA ASN A 124 -10.81 -21.13 7.35
C ASN A 124 -10.04 -21.41 6.07
N GLU A 125 -9.47 -22.60 5.98
CA GLU A 125 -8.92 -23.12 4.74
C GLU A 125 -10.04 -23.70 3.88
N GLN A 126 -10.07 -23.32 2.61
CA GLN A 126 -11.04 -23.78 1.63
C GLN A 126 -10.46 -24.96 0.83
N PRO A 127 -11.28 -25.91 0.35
CA PRO A 127 -10.80 -27.07 -0.41
C PRO A 127 -9.97 -26.73 -1.65
N ASP A 128 -10.15 -25.52 -2.18
CA ASP A 128 -9.44 -24.99 -3.34
C ASP A 128 -7.98 -24.58 -3.02
N GLY A 129 -7.51 -24.79 -1.79
CA GLY A 129 -6.17 -24.39 -1.32
C GLY A 129 -6.03 -22.90 -1.00
N THR A 130 -7.15 -22.19 -0.89
CA THR A 130 -7.20 -20.77 -0.49
C THR A 130 -7.60 -20.65 0.97
N HIS A 131 -7.08 -19.65 1.67
CA HIS A 131 -7.45 -19.36 3.06
C HIS A 131 -8.33 -18.13 3.11
N LYS A 132 -9.53 -18.27 3.68
CA LYS A 132 -10.47 -17.18 3.90
C LYS A 132 -10.36 -16.70 5.34
N VAL A 133 -10.04 -15.42 5.52
CA VAL A 133 -9.97 -14.76 6.80
C VAL A 133 -11.00 -13.64 6.82
N VAL A 134 -11.97 -13.72 7.72
CA VAL A 134 -13.01 -12.70 7.90
C VAL A 134 -12.61 -11.80 9.06
N VAL A 135 -12.61 -10.49 8.83
CA VAL A 135 -12.20 -9.47 9.78
C VAL A 135 -13.31 -8.43 9.93
N HIS A 136 -13.68 -8.15 11.17
CA HIS A 136 -14.51 -7.03 11.54
C HIS A 136 -13.64 -5.80 11.79
N ILE A 137 -13.91 -4.69 11.13
CA ILE A 137 -13.12 -3.47 11.21
C ILE A 137 -13.98 -2.36 11.74
N THR A 138 -13.54 -1.74 12.84
CA THR A 138 -14.17 -0.56 13.42
C THR A 138 -13.47 0.67 12.86
N ALA A 139 -14.17 1.42 12.00
CA ALA A 139 -13.65 2.65 11.43
C ALA A 139 -13.32 3.67 12.53
N GLY A 140 -12.29 4.50 12.28
CA GLY A 140 -11.92 5.58 13.16
C GLY A 140 -12.97 6.70 13.20
N ALA A 141 -12.94 7.52 14.25
CA ALA A 141 -13.92 8.59 14.49
C ALA A 141 -14.08 9.61 13.34
N HIS A 142 -13.13 9.67 12.40
CA HIS A 142 -13.16 10.55 11.24
C HIS A 142 -14.02 10.05 10.07
N LEU A 143 -14.36 8.76 10.02
CA LEU A 143 -15.16 8.17 8.95
C LEU A 143 -16.53 7.78 9.51
N GLN A 144 -17.60 8.35 8.94
CA GLN A 144 -18.99 8.17 9.41
C GLN A 144 -19.55 6.76 9.20
N ASN A 145 -18.78 5.84 8.63
CA ASN A 145 -19.21 4.46 8.39
C ASN A 145 -19.00 3.60 9.62
N ALA A 146 -20.12 3.11 10.15
CA ALA A 146 -20.17 2.06 11.16
C ALA A 146 -19.39 0.82 10.67
N ALA A 147 -18.82 0.10 11.62
CA ALA A 147 -17.92 -1.04 11.42
C ALA A 147 -18.32 -1.99 10.26
N ARG A 148 -17.31 -2.52 9.56
CA ARG A 148 -17.49 -3.33 8.34
C ARG A 148 -16.80 -4.69 8.44
N ASP A 149 -17.42 -5.68 7.82
CA ASP A 149 -16.86 -7.03 7.69
C ASP A 149 -16.18 -7.18 6.34
N LEU A 150 -14.91 -7.59 6.37
CA LEU A 150 -14.10 -7.86 5.20
C LEU A 150 -13.65 -9.31 5.17
N THR A 151 -13.69 -9.89 3.98
CA THR A 151 -13.15 -11.21 3.72
C THR A 151 -11.87 -11.09 2.91
N PHE A 152 -10.77 -11.49 3.52
CA PHE A 152 -9.47 -11.67 2.87
C PHE A 152 -9.38 -13.10 2.35
N VAL A 153 -9.17 -13.25 1.05
CA VAL A 153 -8.85 -14.55 0.44
C VAL A 153 -7.36 -14.57 0.16
N LEU A 154 -6.65 -15.44 0.86
CA LEU A 154 -5.23 -15.64 0.73
C LEU A 154 -4.95 -16.90 -0.09
N LYS A 155 -3.85 -16.88 -0.83
CA LYS A 155 -3.34 -18.04 -1.54
C LYS A 155 -1.84 -18.15 -1.29
N ARG A 156 -1.36 -19.38 -1.16
CA ARG A 156 0.08 -19.63 -1.00
C ARG A 156 0.75 -19.44 -2.35
N LYS A 157 1.82 -18.65 -2.39
CA LYS A 157 2.58 -18.44 -3.62
C LYS A 157 3.49 -19.64 -3.90
N ASP A 158 3.35 -20.26 -5.06
CA ASP A 158 4.16 -21.42 -5.45
C ASP A 158 5.50 -21.06 -6.13
N VAL A 159 5.58 -19.86 -6.71
CA VAL A 159 6.69 -19.43 -7.60
C VAL A 159 7.17 -18.00 -7.31
N GLY A 160 8.46 -17.76 -7.55
CA GLY A 160 9.10 -16.44 -7.42
C GLY A 160 9.83 -16.20 -6.09
N ARG A 161 10.24 -14.94 -5.86
CA ARG A 161 11.05 -14.53 -4.68
C ARG A 161 10.36 -14.80 -3.33
N ARG A 162 9.03 -14.80 -3.31
CA ARG A 162 8.19 -14.97 -2.10
C ARG A 162 7.53 -16.35 -2.03
N LYS A 163 8.20 -17.38 -2.56
CA LYS A 163 7.68 -18.76 -2.57
C LYS A 163 7.38 -19.24 -1.15
N GLY A 164 6.18 -19.79 -0.96
CA GLY A 164 5.70 -20.31 0.32
C GLY A 164 5.04 -19.27 1.22
N ALA A 165 5.10 -17.98 0.90
CA ALA A 165 4.38 -16.94 1.64
C ALA A 165 2.89 -16.90 1.26
N PHE A 166 2.05 -16.48 2.19
CA PHE A 166 0.65 -16.17 1.90
C PHE A 166 0.54 -14.81 1.25
N MET A 167 -0.20 -14.75 0.14
CA MET A 167 -0.50 -13.53 -0.60
C MET A 167 -2.00 -13.34 -0.68
N THR A 168 -2.45 -12.09 -0.67
CA THR A 168 -3.86 -11.71 -0.74
C THR A 168 -4.32 -11.78 -2.20
N ALA A 169 -5.08 -12.81 -2.52
CA ALA A 169 -5.66 -13.06 -3.84
C ALA A 169 -6.86 -12.16 -4.11
N SER A 170 -7.72 -11.96 -3.10
CA SER A 170 -8.81 -11.00 -3.19
C SER A 170 -9.25 -10.48 -1.83
N LEU A 171 -9.75 -9.24 -1.84
CA LEU A 171 -10.37 -8.56 -0.72
C LEU A 171 -11.82 -8.25 -1.10
N ARG A 172 -12.77 -8.67 -0.25
CA ARG A 172 -14.21 -8.48 -0.50
C ARG A 172 -14.91 -7.90 0.72
N GLN A 173 -15.80 -6.95 0.48
CA GLN A 173 -16.78 -6.49 1.46
C GLN A 173 -17.97 -7.45 1.49
N MET A 174 -18.47 -7.73 2.69
CA MET A 174 -19.75 -8.43 2.90
C MET A 174 -20.92 -7.45 3.06
#